data_AF-A0A392T6L4-F1
#
_entry.id   AF-A0A392T6L4-F1
#
_cell.length_a   1.000
_cell.length_b   1.000
_cell.length_c   1.000
_cell.angle_alpha   90.00
_cell.angle_beta   90.00
_cell.angle_gamma   90.00
#
_symmetry.space_group_name_H-M   'P 1'
#
loop_
_entity.id
_entity.type
_entity.pdbx_description
1 polymer ?
#
loop_
_entity_poly.entity_id
_entity_poly.type
_entity_poly.pdbx_seq_one_letter_code
_entity_poly.pdbx_strand_id
1 'polypeptide(L)' 'MPNNIGKLNKLQSLTYFIVEEQNGSDLKELEKLNHLHGSIYIEGLGNVIDPADAAMANLKD' A
#
# COMPACT_ATOMS: atom_id res chain seq x y z
N MET A 1 7.41 -1.63 -7.15
CA MET A 1 6.30 -0.67 -7.43
C MET A 1 6.88 0.66 -7.94
N PRO A 2 6.13 1.54 -8.64
CA PRO A 2 6.66 2.86 -9.00
C PRO A 2 6.83 3.71 -7.73
N ASN A 3 8.01 4.31 -7.59
CA ASN A 3 8.30 5.22 -6.49
C ASN A 3 7.35 6.42 -6.53
N ASN A 4 6.82 6.83 -5.37
CA ASN A 4 5.89 7.96 -5.21
C ASN A 4 4.48 7.71 -5.77
N ILE A 5 3.98 6.47 -5.76
CA ILE A 5 2.56 6.18 -6.06
C ILE A 5 1.61 7.00 -5.19
N GLY A 6 2.02 7.36 -3.97
CA GLY A 6 1.26 8.22 -3.07
C GLY A 6 1.03 9.65 -3.58
N LYS A 7 1.62 10.05 -4.72
CA LYS A 7 1.29 11.30 -5.44
C LYS A 7 0.07 11.17 -6.35
N LEU A 8 -0.41 9.95 -6.60
CA LEU A 8 -1.62 9.69 -7.36
C LEU A 8 -2.86 9.95 -6.50
N ASN A 9 -2.96 11.16 -5.95
CA ASN A 9 -4.00 11.57 -4.99
C ASN A 9 -5.42 11.54 -5.58
N LYS A 10 -5.58 11.31 -6.88
CA LYS A 10 -6.88 11.16 -7.56
C LYS A 10 -7.12 9.72 -8.02
N LEU A 11 -6.25 8.78 -7.65
CA LEU A 11 -6.42 7.37 -7.98
C LEU A 11 -7.65 6.84 -7.25
N GLN A 12 -8.54 6.24 -8.01
CA GLN A 12 -9.83 5.75 -7.54
C GLN A 12 -9.85 4.22 -7.40
N SER A 13 -9.10 3.52 -8.25
CA SER A 13 -9.03 2.07 -8.25
C SER A 13 -7.57 1.63 -8.31
N LEU A 14 -7.22 0.71 -7.43
CA LEU A 14 -5.94 0.02 -7.39
C LEU A 14 -6.24 -1.43 -7.02
N THR A 15 -6.01 -2.36 -7.93
CA THR A 15 -6.41 -3.77 -7.72
C THR A 15 -5.27 -4.62 -7.16
N TYR A 16 -4.02 -4.22 -7.35
CA TYR A 16 -2.86 -5.00 -6.97
C TYR A 16 -1.76 -4.10 -6.39
N PHE A 17 -1.20 -4.50 -5.26
CA PHE A 17 -0.08 -3.84 -4.61
C PHE A 17 0.99 -4.86 -4.19
N ILE A 18 2.25 -4.61 -4.55
CA ILE A 18 3.37 -5.49 -4.20
C ILE A 18 4.27 -4.75 -3.22
N VAL A 19 4.48 -5.34 -2.05
CA VAL A 19 5.45 -4.86 -1.05
C VAL A 19 6.79 -5.56 -1.31
N GLU A 20 7.77 -4.79 -1.77
CA GLU A 20 9.11 -5.30 -2.03
C GLU A 20 9.97 -5.29 -0.75
N GLU A 21 10.78 -6.33 -0.54
CA GLU A 21 11.65 -6.52 0.64
C GLU A 21 12.58 -5.34 0.95
N GLN A 22 12.97 -4.58 -0.09
CA GLN A 22 13.94 -3.50 0.05
C GLN A 22 13.31 -2.13 0.25
N ASN A 23 11.97 -2.02 0.24
CA ASN A 23 11.30 -0.73 0.13
C ASN A 23 10.11 -0.61 1.10
N GLY A 24 10.38 -0.69 2.41
CA GLY A 24 9.38 -0.51 3.47
C GLY A 24 8.57 0.80 3.40
N SER A 25 9.03 1.77 2.61
CA SER A 25 8.32 3.02 2.29
C SER A 25 7.04 2.82 1.47
N ASP A 26 6.92 1.69 0.76
CA ASP A 26 5.84 1.40 -0.18
C ASP A 26 4.46 1.42 0.49
N LEU A 27 4.35 0.88 1.70
CA LEU A 27 3.09 0.80 2.42
C LEU A 27 2.58 2.14 2.92
N LYS A 28 3.49 3.02 3.35
CA LYS A 28 3.16 4.40 3.77
C LYS A 28 2.62 5.24 2.62
N GLU A 29 2.86 4.82 1.39
CA GLU A 29 2.32 5.50 0.22
C GLU A 29 0.85 5.17 -0.02
N LEU A 30 0.38 3.98 0.38
CA LEU A 30 -1.06 3.65 0.31
C LEU A 30 -1.90 4.56 1.19
N GLU A 31 -1.39 4.96 2.37
CA GLU A 31 -2.10 5.88 3.27
C GLU A 31 -2.42 7.23 2.58
N LYS A 32 -1.58 7.64 1.61
CA LYS A 32 -1.79 8.88 0.86
C LYS A 32 -2.90 8.74 -0.20
N LEU A 33 -3.27 7.51 -0.57
CA LEU A 33 -4.26 7.19 -1.60
C LEU A 33 -5.69 7.14 -1.05
N ASN A 34 -6.12 8.22 -0.40
CA ASN A 34 -7.39 8.33 0.33
C ASN A 34 -8.66 8.27 -0.55
N HIS A 35 -8.53 8.28 -1.87
CA HIS A 35 -9.66 8.22 -2.81
C HIS A 35 -9.87 6.82 -3.40
N LEU A 36 -9.05 5.85 -3.00
CA LEU A 36 -9.22 4.46 -3.38
C LEU A 36 -10.50 3.89 -2.80
N HIS A 37 -11.18 3.10 -3.63
CA HIS A 37 -12.36 2.36 -3.26
C HIS A 37 -12.36 0.99 -3.93
N GLY A 38 -13.15 0.07 -3.39
CA GLY A 38 -13.19 -1.32 -3.82
C GLY A 38 -12.18 -2.19 -3.05
N SER A 39 -11.71 -3.25 -3.69
CA SER A 39 -10.79 -4.23 -3.09
C SER A 39 -9.41 -4.15 -3.73
N ILE A 40 -8.39 -4.26 -2.89
CA ILE A 40 -6.98 -4.28 -3.29
C ILE A 40 -6.40 -5.62 -2.86
N TYR A 41 -5.68 -6.29 -3.76
CA TYR A 41 -4.87 -7.43 -3.40
C TYR A 41 -3.45 -6.97 -3.05
N ILE A 42 -2.95 -7.33 -1.87
CA ILE A 42 -1.60 -6.97 -1.42
C ILE A 42 -0.75 -8.23 -1.34
N GLU A 43 0.34 -8.27 -2.10
CA GLU A 43 1.34 -9.32 -2.08
C GLU A 43 2.59 -8.86 -1.32
N GLY A 44 3.27 -9.79 -0.64
CA GLY A 44 4.54 -9.49 0.03
C GLY A 44 4.41 -8.84 1.40
N LEU A 45 3.26 -8.91 2.07
CA LEU A 45 3.10 -8.39 3.44
C LEU A 45 4.11 -8.99 4.45
N GLY A 46 4.60 -10.21 4.21
CA GLY A 46 5.67 -10.81 5.02
C GLY A 46 7.02 -10.11 4.92
N ASN A 47 7.19 -9.21 3.94
CA ASN A 47 8.39 -8.39 3.75
C ASN A 47 8.36 -7.13 4.61
N VAL A 48 7.25 -6.85 5.29
CA VAL A 48 7.11 -5.67 6.15
C VAL A 48 7.88 -5.87 7.44
N ILE A 49 8.86 -5.01 7.68
CA ILE A 49 9.72 -5.07 8.87
C ILE A 49 8.95 -4.61 10.12
N ASP A 50 8.11 -3.57 9.99
CA ASP A 50 7.31 -3.02 11.08
C ASP A 50 5.84 -3.49 10.98
N PRO A 51 5.35 -4.32 11.91
CA PRO A 51 3.94 -4.72 11.95
C PRO A 51 2.95 -3.55 11.96
N ALA A 52 3.34 -2.38 12.47
CA ALA A 52 2.51 -1.18 12.43
C ALA A 52 2.29 -0.69 10.99
N ASP A 53 3.30 -0.79 10.12
CA ASP A 53 3.18 -0.44 8.71
C ASP A 53 2.22 -1.39 7.97
N ALA A 54 2.17 -2.67 8.37
CA ALA A 54 1.20 -3.63 7.85
C ALA A 54 -0.23 -3.36 8.35
N ALA A 55 -0.39 -2.95 9.61
CA ALA A 55 -1.68 -2.58 10.19
C ALA A 55 -2.26 -1.29 9.56
N MET A 56 -1.39 -0.34 9.19
CA MET A 56 -1.78 0.91 8.52
C MET A 56 -2.21 0.73 7.07
N ALA A 57 -1.94 -0.43 6.45
CA ALA A 57 -2.33 -0.78 5.08
C ALA A 57 -3.86 -0.76 4.82
N ASN A 58 -4.67 -0.40 5.83
CA ASN A 58 -6.12 -0.44 5.81
C ASN A 58 -6.66 -1.83 5.45
N LEU A 59 -5.94 -2.87 5.87
CA LEU A 59 -6.46 -4.23 5.99
C LEU A 59 -7.47 -4.22 7.15
N LYS A 60 -8.66 -3.72 6.89
CA LYS A 60 -9.80 -4.05 7.72
C LYS A 60 -10.15 -5.50 7.40
N ASP A 61 -10.21 -6.34 8.44
CA ASP A 61 -10.72 -7.70 8.36
C ASP A 61 -12.06 -7.78 7.60
#